data_AF-A0AA51XRL3-F1
#
_entry.id   AF-A0AA51XRL3-F1
#
_cell.length_a   1.000
_cell.length_b   1.000
_cell.length_c   1.000
_cell.angle_alpha   90.00
_cell.angle_beta   90.00
_cell.angle_gamma   90.00
#
_symmetry.space_group_name_H-M   'P 1'
#
loop_
_entity.id
_entity.type
_entity.pdbx_description
1 polymer ?
#
loop_
_entity_poly.entity_id
_entity_poly.type
_entity_poly.pdbx_seq_one_letter_code
_entity_poly.pdbx_strand_id
1 'polypeptide(L)'
;MSRSGQIEIKNIKNKYYAYYTLNIWDKRNKREIKKTRYLGRLDNGNIVINQKFVVPDRALQYGDIAAIMTLNRQSLDKIDNIFDKYNNEIKALALIIALYKSPLGYSRYYYKRSILSLIWPRLKIMNNNISYVLRYLSRRRDKFENLMEIKEDMLLLHIEISIISQIEEKNEFNVVILDILIDAISLNIINSDYITDKFYNIEKFINMTRSVNNGGVLILESGFNTPKNIQKLMKNNINFIIEGNENDIIKIKNRFKMEKIILYRDYNELLKKSIFFSEKRIGKLLYYIFYEGNEDVDFIEFKKVRNLKMAISNLDINHNLIYQAINLRNFIDRIVSYSKFRLYSDSVYWIDSRAIDGYVIINTIALNFYLSFFRHSTFIHPGRMSYIESLLLELSSVNAFIIKDDIYISKIPGELRRKMETIDESINLDAYREIIKR
;
A
#
# COMPACT_ATOMS: atom_id res chain seq x y z
N MET A 1 -2.14 54.71 9.01
CA MET A 1 -0.86 55.10 9.65
C MET A 1 -0.22 53.85 10.23
N SER A 2 0.90 53.40 9.65
CA SER A 2 1.68 52.28 10.18
C SER A 2 2.24 52.64 11.55
N ARG A 3 1.91 51.89 12.59
CA ARG A 3 2.54 52.04 13.90
C ARG A 3 3.92 51.38 13.84
N SER A 4 4.95 52.17 13.55
CA SER A 4 6.33 51.73 13.60
C SER A 4 6.76 51.54 15.05
N GLY A 5 6.85 50.30 15.53
CA GLY A 5 7.50 50.00 16.80
C GLY A 5 9.01 50.18 16.72
N GLN A 6 9.64 50.41 17.86
CA GLN A 6 11.08 50.68 17.97
C GLN A 6 11.78 49.57 18.77
N ILE A 7 13.05 49.31 18.44
CA ILE A 7 13.90 48.42 19.22
C ILE A 7 14.53 49.25 20.35
N GLU A 8 14.28 48.85 21.59
CA GLU A 8 14.85 49.42 22.80
C GLU A 8 15.92 48.48 23.37
N ILE A 9 17.09 49.01 23.71
CA ILE A 9 18.16 48.26 24.36
C ILE A 9 18.17 48.63 25.84
N LYS A 10 18.07 47.64 26.73
CA LYS A 10 18.13 47.82 28.18
C LYS A 10 19.40 47.21 28.74
N ASN A 11 20.12 47.96 29.56
CA ASN A 11 21.21 47.44 30.38
C ASN A 11 20.65 46.96 31.72
N ILE A 12 20.79 45.66 31.99
CA ILE A 12 20.36 45.04 33.24
C ILE A 12 21.51 44.17 33.76
N LYS A 13 22.04 44.49 34.94
CA LYS A 13 23.15 43.75 35.58
C LYS A 13 24.35 43.53 34.63
N ASN A 14 24.81 44.61 34.00
CA ASN A 14 25.97 44.64 33.12
C ASN A 14 25.81 43.79 31.83
N LYS A 15 24.58 43.58 31.39
CA LYS A 15 24.23 42.85 30.16
C LYS A 15 23.20 43.65 29.37
N TYR A 16 23.36 43.66 28.05
CA TYR A 16 22.46 44.35 27.13
C TYR A 16 21.38 43.40 26.63
N TYR A 17 20.13 43.87 26.61
CA TYR A 17 18.97 43.11 26.18
C TYR A 17 18.13 43.94 25.22
N ALA A 18 17.74 43.34 24.09
CA ALA A 18 16.91 43.99 23.09
C ALA A 18 15.43 43.68 23.34
N TYR A 19 14.58 44.69 23.23
CA TYR A 19 13.13 44.61 23.32
C TYR A 19 12.49 45.33 22.14
N TYR A 20 11.46 44.76 21.54
CA TYR A 20 10.59 45.48 20.60
C TYR A 20 9.52 46.19 21.40
N THR A 21 9.35 47.49 21.17
CA THR A 21 8.45 48.32 21.96
C THR A 21 7.44 49.03 21.08
N LEU A 22 6.19 49.01 21.53
CA LEU A 22 5.06 49.64 20.90
C LEU A 22 4.32 50.44 21.95
N ASN A 23 4.15 51.73 21.72
CA ASN A 23 3.25 52.53 22.51
C ASN A 23 1.83 52.36 21.99
N ILE A 24 0.93 51.92 22.87
CA ILE A 24 -0.48 51.69 22.54
C ILE A 24 -1.31 52.54 23.48
N TRP A 25 -2.19 53.35 22.90
CA TRP A 25 -3.18 54.10 23.65
C TRP A 25 -4.19 53.16 24.32
N ASP A 26 -4.21 53.12 25.65
CA ASP A 26 -5.20 52.39 26.42
C ASP A 26 -6.47 53.25 26.58
N LYS A 27 -7.50 52.89 25.81
CA LYS A 27 -8.79 53.59 25.80
C LYS A 27 -9.51 53.54 27.15
N ARG A 28 -9.25 52.54 28.01
CA ARG A 28 -9.90 52.42 29.32
C ARG A 28 -9.31 53.37 30.35
N ASN A 29 -7.99 53.43 30.39
CA ASN A 29 -7.26 54.27 31.34
C ASN A 29 -6.89 55.66 30.77
N LYS A 30 -7.33 55.96 29.53
CA LYS A 30 -7.05 57.20 28.77
C LYS A 30 -5.58 57.63 28.84
N ARG A 31 -4.67 56.67 28.76
CA ARG A 31 -3.22 56.92 28.81
C ARG A 31 -2.48 56.04 27.82
N GLU A 32 -1.31 56.48 27.41
CA GLU A 32 -0.42 55.69 26.57
C GLU A 32 0.29 54.62 27.41
N ILE A 33 0.22 53.36 26.97
CA ILE A 33 0.88 52.24 27.64
C ILE A 33 1.93 51.64 26.70
N LYS A 34 3.17 51.57 27.18
CA LYS A 34 4.27 50.92 26.49
C LYS A 34 4.16 49.41 26.63
N LYS A 35 3.90 48.69 25.54
CA LYS A 35 4.02 47.22 25.48
C LYS A 35 5.39 46.83 24.94
N THR A 36 6.10 45.97 25.65
CA THR A 36 7.45 45.51 25.29
C THR A 36 7.47 44.01 25.06
N ARG A 37 8.09 43.53 23.97
CA ARG A 37 8.38 42.11 23.68
C ARG A 37 9.88 41.87 23.69
N TYR A 38 10.36 40.94 24.52
CA TYR A 38 11.78 40.58 24.56
C TYR A 38 12.24 39.98 23.21
N LEU A 39 13.37 40.46 22.68
CA LEU A 39 13.96 39.97 21.43
C LEU A 39 15.18 39.07 21.65
N GLY A 40 15.96 39.30 22.70
CA GLY A 40 17.17 38.51 22.98
C GLY A 40 18.23 39.31 23.73
N ARG A 41 19.36 38.67 24.02
CA ARG A 41 20.54 39.32 24.62
C ARG A 41 21.42 39.89 23.51
N LEU A 42 21.93 41.10 23.67
CA LEU A 42 22.91 41.67 22.77
C LEU A 42 24.30 41.13 23.09
N ASP A 43 24.96 40.55 22.09
CA ASP A 43 26.34 40.07 22.14
C ASP A 43 27.05 40.48 20.85
N ASN A 44 28.15 41.23 20.95
CA ASN A 44 28.91 41.79 19.81
C ASN A 44 28.05 42.44 18.71
N GLY A 45 27.04 43.23 19.09
CA GLY A 45 26.14 43.92 18.15
C GLY A 45 25.02 43.04 17.56
N ASN A 46 25.03 41.73 17.80
CA ASN A 46 23.99 40.81 17.36
C ASN A 46 23.02 40.47 18.49
N ILE A 47 21.74 40.29 18.16
CA ILE A 47 20.73 39.81 19.11
C ILE A 47 20.83 38.28 19.16
N VAL A 48 21.44 37.75 20.23
CA VAL A 48 21.50 36.33 20.54
C VAL A 48 20.24 35.94 21.32
N ILE A 49 19.36 35.18 20.66
CA ILE A 49 18.22 34.55 21.32
C ILE A 49 18.73 33.26 21.95
N ASN A 50 18.93 33.24 23.26
CA ASN A 50 19.06 31.99 24.00
C ASN A 50 17.70 31.28 24.01
N GLN A 51 17.28 30.74 22.87
CA GLN A 51 16.26 29.71 22.86
C GLN A 51 16.89 28.53 23.61
N LYS A 52 16.40 28.24 24.82
CA LYS A 52 16.72 26.97 25.47
C LYS A 52 16.21 25.90 24.53
N PHE A 53 17.12 25.23 23.81
CA PHE A 53 16.76 24.09 22.99
C PHE A 53 16.22 23.03 23.93
N VAL A 54 14.90 22.83 23.90
CA VAL A 54 14.28 21.75 24.68
C VAL A 54 14.43 20.50 23.83
N VAL A 55 15.36 19.63 24.24
CA VAL A 55 15.53 18.32 23.60
C VAL A 55 14.25 17.52 23.86
N PRO A 56 13.62 16.95 22.83
CA PRO A 56 12.45 16.12 23.02
C PRO A 56 12.81 14.84 23.77
N ASP A 57 11.95 14.43 24.70
CA ASP A 57 12.11 13.21 25.47
C ASP A 57 12.05 11.98 24.55
N ARG A 58 11.18 12.04 23.54
CA ARG A 58 11.05 11.03 22.47
C ARG A 58 10.65 11.68 21.15
N ALA A 59 11.15 11.12 20.05
CA ALA A 59 10.68 11.38 18.69
C ALA A 59 10.03 10.11 18.14
N LEU A 60 8.78 10.22 17.72
CA LEU A 60 7.96 9.12 17.22
C LEU A 60 7.54 9.39 15.78
N GLN A 61 7.63 8.38 14.94
CA GLN A 61 7.12 8.46 13.57
C GLN A 61 5.59 8.61 13.57
N TYR A 62 5.08 9.50 12.73
CA TYR A 62 3.68 9.93 12.77
C TYR A 62 2.99 10.03 11.41
N GLY A 63 3.56 10.73 10.44
CA GLY A 63 2.82 11.18 9.26
C GLY A 63 2.24 10.05 8.40
N ASP A 64 3.03 9.03 8.11
CA ASP A 64 2.63 7.89 7.29
C ASP A 64 1.62 6.98 8.01
N ILE A 65 1.78 6.82 9.33
CA ILE A 65 0.84 6.11 10.20
C ILE A 65 -0.50 6.83 10.25
N ALA A 66 -0.50 8.13 10.48
CA ALA A 66 -1.72 8.93 10.50
C ALA A 66 -2.42 8.89 9.12
N ALA A 67 -1.67 8.95 8.02
CA ALA A 67 -2.22 8.85 6.67
C ALA A 67 -2.89 7.49 6.44
N ILE A 68 -2.19 6.37 6.66
CA ILE A 68 -2.75 5.03 6.43
C ILE A 68 -3.92 4.74 7.37
N MET A 69 -3.89 5.23 8.62
CA MET A 69 -5.01 5.05 9.54
C MET A 69 -6.24 5.85 9.08
N THR A 70 -6.04 7.03 8.50
CA THR A 70 -7.15 7.84 7.95
C THR A 70 -7.80 7.12 6.78
N LEU A 71 -7.00 6.65 5.82
CA LEU A 71 -7.47 5.91 4.65
C LEU A 71 -8.16 4.58 4.99
N ASN A 72 -7.88 4.02 6.16
CA ASN A 72 -8.42 2.73 6.59
C ASN A 72 -9.31 2.84 7.82
N ARG A 73 -9.84 4.02 8.15
CA ARG A 73 -10.64 4.24 9.36
C ARG A 73 -11.79 3.25 9.50
N GLN A 74 -12.57 3.05 8.43
CA GLN A 74 -13.69 2.11 8.44
C GLN A 74 -13.23 0.68 8.71
N SER A 75 -12.12 0.25 8.12
CA SER A 75 -11.55 -1.09 8.33
C SER A 75 -11.02 -1.26 9.76
N LEU A 76 -10.40 -0.21 10.34
CA LEU A 76 -9.97 -0.22 11.74
C LEU A 76 -11.15 -0.35 12.69
N ASP A 77 -12.25 0.39 12.43
CA ASP A 77 -13.49 0.32 13.22
C ASP A 77 -14.15 -1.07 13.07
N LYS A 78 -14.17 -1.64 11.86
CA LYS A 78 -14.66 -3.02 11.63
C LYS A 78 -13.85 -4.06 12.43
N ILE A 79 -12.52 -3.93 12.51
CA ILE A 79 -11.68 -4.83 13.32
C ILE A 79 -12.09 -4.80 14.80
N ASP A 80 -12.41 -3.62 15.34
CA ASP A 80 -12.85 -3.49 16.73
C ASP A 80 -14.19 -4.16 17.01
N ASN A 81 -15.09 -4.17 16.03
CA ASN A 81 -16.41 -4.79 16.16
C ASN A 81 -16.39 -6.31 15.93
N ILE A 82 -15.49 -6.80 15.07
CA ILE A 82 -15.45 -8.20 14.64
C ILE A 82 -14.68 -9.06 15.64
N PHE A 83 -13.51 -8.60 16.07
CA PHE A 83 -12.64 -9.36 16.95
C PHE A 83 -12.94 -9.05 18.43
N ASP A 84 -12.99 -10.11 19.23
CA ASP A 84 -13.26 -10.06 20.67
C ASP A 84 -11.97 -9.96 21.51
N LYS A 85 -10.81 -10.13 20.88
CA LYS A 85 -9.51 -10.12 21.55
C LYS A 85 -8.43 -9.65 20.59
N TYR A 86 -7.39 -9.02 21.15
CA TYR A 86 -6.19 -8.59 20.42
C TYR A 86 -6.43 -7.54 19.33
N ASN A 87 -7.55 -6.83 19.34
CA ASN A 87 -7.94 -5.89 18.28
C ASN A 87 -6.85 -4.85 18.03
N ASN A 88 -6.29 -4.27 19.09
CA ASN A 88 -5.23 -3.28 18.99
C ASN A 88 -3.89 -3.89 18.54
N GLU A 89 -3.56 -5.11 18.95
CA GLU A 89 -2.40 -5.84 18.42
C GLU A 89 -2.55 -6.16 16.94
N ILE A 90 -3.74 -6.59 16.49
CA ILE A 90 -4.05 -6.87 15.08
C ILE A 90 -3.88 -5.58 14.26
N LYS A 91 -4.49 -4.48 14.68
CA LYS A 91 -4.36 -3.17 14.00
C LYS A 91 -2.91 -2.71 13.95
N ALA A 92 -2.19 -2.76 15.07
CA ALA A 92 -0.80 -2.34 15.14
C ALA A 92 0.13 -3.20 14.26
N LEU A 93 -0.02 -4.53 14.29
CA LEU A 93 0.76 -5.44 13.46
C LEU A 93 0.47 -5.21 11.97
N ALA A 94 -0.79 -5.08 11.58
CA ALA A 94 -1.16 -4.84 10.19
C ALA A 94 -0.59 -3.52 9.66
N LEU A 95 -0.68 -2.44 10.45
CA LEU A 95 -0.10 -1.13 10.11
C LEU A 95 1.43 -1.20 9.98
N ILE A 96 2.09 -1.92 10.89
CA ILE A 96 3.54 -2.09 10.86
C ILE A 96 3.98 -2.88 9.62
N ILE A 97 3.30 -3.98 9.30
CA ILE A 97 3.58 -4.79 8.12
C ILE A 97 3.38 -3.94 6.85
N ALA A 98 2.29 -3.18 6.78
CA ALA A 98 1.93 -2.36 5.62
C ALA A 98 2.96 -1.26 5.33
N LEU A 99 3.45 -0.56 6.36
CA LEU A 99 4.35 0.59 6.18
C LEU A 99 5.82 0.20 6.15
N TYR A 100 6.27 -0.64 7.06
CA TYR A 100 7.70 -0.91 7.24
C TYR A 100 8.21 -2.07 6.41
N LYS A 101 7.32 -2.87 5.81
CA LYS A 101 7.66 -4.07 5.04
C LYS A 101 8.66 -4.97 5.79
N SER A 102 8.60 -4.98 7.12
CA SER A 102 9.60 -5.61 7.99
C SER A 102 9.08 -6.89 8.64
N PRO A 103 9.95 -7.88 8.93
CA PRO A 103 9.54 -9.12 9.58
C PRO A 103 8.85 -8.87 10.94
N LEU A 104 7.91 -9.75 11.28
CA LEU A 104 7.11 -9.70 12.51
C LEU A 104 7.98 -9.61 13.78
N GLY A 105 9.17 -10.21 13.78
CA GLY A 105 10.12 -10.13 14.90
C GLY A 105 10.57 -8.69 15.23
N TYR A 106 10.53 -7.78 14.27
CA TYR A 106 10.87 -6.37 14.47
C TYR A 106 9.65 -5.50 14.85
N SER A 107 8.45 -6.07 14.93
CA SER A 107 7.23 -5.29 15.20
C SER A 107 7.31 -4.50 16.50
N ARG A 108 7.95 -5.05 17.54
CA ARG A 108 8.16 -4.35 18.82
C ARG A 108 8.96 -3.06 18.64
N TYR A 109 9.98 -3.10 17.78
CA TYR A 109 10.86 -1.97 17.52
C TYR A 109 10.09 -0.82 16.86
N TYR A 110 9.37 -1.12 15.77
CA TYR A 110 8.57 -0.12 15.06
C TYR A 110 7.41 0.41 15.88
N TYR A 111 6.72 -0.45 16.64
CA TYR A 111 5.69 -0.03 17.58
C TYR A 111 6.22 1.01 18.58
N LYS A 112 7.38 0.76 19.20
CA LYS A 112 7.99 1.68 20.18
C LYS A 112 8.47 3.01 19.58
N ARG A 113 8.84 3.02 18.30
CA ARG A 113 9.34 4.21 17.59
C ARG A 113 8.24 4.99 16.86
N SER A 114 7.01 4.54 16.94
CA SER A 114 5.88 5.17 16.27
C SER A 114 4.83 5.68 17.25
N ILE A 115 3.94 6.52 16.73
CA ILE A 115 2.79 7.04 17.46
C ILE A 115 1.84 5.93 17.96
N LEU A 116 1.90 4.72 17.39
CA LEU A 116 1.12 3.57 17.85
C LEU A 116 1.33 3.26 19.34
N SER A 117 2.56 3.48 19.86
CA SER A 117 2.87 3.28 21.29
C SER A 117 2.17 4.25 22.23
N LEU A 118 1.66 5.37 21.71
CA LEU A 118 0.84 6.32 22.44
C LEU A 118 -0.65 6.06 22.23
N ILE A 119 -1.07 5.77 20.99
CA ILE A 119 -2.48 5.50 20.66
C ILE A 119 -2.98 4.24 21.40
N TRP A 120 -2.18 3.18 21.40
CA TRP A 120 -2.49 1.95 22.10
C TRP A 120 -1.38 1.64 23.09
N PRO A 121 -1.42 2.19 24.31
CA PRO A 121 -0.35 1.99 25.27
C PRO A 121 -0.29 0.53 25.75
N ARG A 122 0.92 0.08 26.08
CA ARG A 122 1.18 -1.24 26.71
C ARG A 122 0.79 -2.47 25.88
N LEU A 123 0.71 -2.36 24.54
CA LEU A 123 0.54 -3.55 23.70
C LEU A 123 1.69 -4.55 23.88
N LYS A 124 1.33 -5.83 23.97
CA LYS A 124 2.29 -6.93 24.14
C LYS A 124 2.82 -7.40 22.78
N ILE A 125 3.48 -6.55 22.01
CA ILE A 125 4.06 -6.95 20.72
C ILE A 125 5.42 -7.60 20.96
N MET A 126 5.45 -8.91 21.21
CA MET A 126 6.66 -9.75 21.36
C MET A 126 6.42 -11.07 20.65
N ASN A 127 7.48 -11.77 20.22
CA ASN A 127 7.39 -13.00 19.43
C ASN A 127 6.36 -14.00 19.98
N ASN A 128 6.40 -14.30 21.29
CA ASN A 128 5.45 -15.22 21.91
C ASN A 128 4.00 -14.74 21.79
N ASN A 129 3.74 -13.44 21.97
CA ASN A 129 2.40 -12.89 21.84
C ASN A 129 1.94 -12.84 20.38
N ILE A 130 2.84 -12.57 19.44
CA ILE A 130 2.53 -12.63 18.00
C ILE A 130 2.00 -14.01 17.65
N SER A 131 2.67 -15.09 18.07
CA SER A 131 2.19 -16.46 17.85
C SER A 131 0.79 -16.70 18.43
N TYR A 132 0.45 -16.13 19.59
CA TYR A 132 -0.91 -16.21 20.14
C TYR A 132 -1.94 -15.43 19.31
N VAL A 133 -1.58 -14.24 18.81
CA VAL A 133 -2.45 -13.43 17.93
C VAL A 133 -2.72 -14.19 16.63
N LEU A 134 -1.70 -14.80 16.01
CA LEU A 134 -1.88 -15.58 14.77
C LEU A 134 -2.81 -16.77 15.00
N ARG A 135 -2.58 -17.58 16.04
CA ARG A 135 -3.48 -18.72 16.37
C ARG A 135 -4.90 -18.26 16.67
N TYR A 136 -5.07 -17.09 17.29
CA TYR A 136 -6.39 -16.51 17.53
C TYR A 136 -7.08 -16.11 16.20
N LEU A 137 -6.37 -15.44 15.29
CA LEU A 137 -6.90 -15.06 13.98
C LEU A 137 -7.35 -16.28 13.18
N SER A 138 -6.58 -17.37 13.17
CA SER A 138 -6.97 -18.62 12.51
C SER A 138 -8.30 -19.18 13.00
N ARG A 139 -8.54 -19.14 14.31
CA ARG A 139 -9.83 -19.59 14.91
C ARG A 139 -11.00 -18.67 14.58
N ARG A 140 -10.74 -17.49 14.00
CA ARG A 140 -11.70 -16.45 13.64
C ARG A 140 -11.65 -16.17 12.13
N ARG A 141 -11.30 -17.16 11.30
CA ARG A 141 -11.23 -17.02 9.85
C ARG A 141 -12.59 -16.66 9.24
N ASP A 142 -13.66 -17.28 9.73
CA ASP A 142 -15.06 -16.94 9.44
C ASP A 142 -15.35 -15.45 9.66
N LYS A 143 -14.84 -14.89 10.76
CA LYS A 143 -15.00 -13.48 11.09
C LYS A 143 -14.20 -12.56 10.17
N PHE A 144 -13.02 -13.00 9.74
CA PHE A 144 -12.20 -12.26 8.79
C PHE A 144 -12.88 -12.18 7.41
N GLU A 145 -13.56 -13.23 6.96
CA GLU A 145 -14.32 -13.21 5.71
C GLU A 145 -15.39 -12.10 5.70
N ASN A 146 -15.95 -11.74 6.86
CA ASN A 146 -16.90 -10.62 6.99
C ASN A 146 -16.27 -9.22 6.83
N LEU A 147 -14.93 -9.10 6.78
CA LEU A 147 -14.28 -7.84 6.41
C LEU A 147 -14.34 -7.56 4.91
N MET A 148 -14.57 -8.60 4.10
CA MET A 148 -14.53 -8.55 2.65
C MET A 148 -15.94 -8.18 2.14
N GLU A 149 -16.05 -7.06 1.44
CA GLU A 149 -17.29 -6.72 0.73
C GLU A 149 -17.28 -7.37 -0.64
N ILE A 150 -18.09 -8.42 -0.79
CA ILE A 150 -18.30 -9.13 -2.05
C ILE A 150 -19.47 -8.49 -2.80
N LYS A 151 -19.27 -8.19 -4.07
CA LYS A 151 -20.32 -7.79 -5.01
C LYS A 151 -20.42 -8.84 -6.11
N GLU A 152 -21.60 -8.95 -6.71
CA GLU A 152 -21.77 -9.75 -7.92
C GLU A 152 -20.99 -9.10 -9.08
N ASP A 153 -20.50 -9.93 -10.02
CA ASP A 153 -19.82 -9.51 -11.26
C ASP A 153 -18.52 -8.70 -11.11
N MET A 154 -17.65 -9.12 -10.20
CA MET A 154 -16.32 -8.49 -10.02
C MET A 154 -15.31 -8.82 -11.13
N LEU A 155 -14.40 -7.89 -11.39
CA LEU A 155 -13.19 -8.14 -12.18
C LEU A 155 -12.09 -8.63 -11.24
N LEU A 156 -11.80 -9.92 -11.25
CA LEU A 156 -10.97 -10.54 -10.21
C LEU A 156 -9.54 -10.80 -10.71
N LEU A 157 -8.56 -10.23 -10.02
CA LEU A 157 -7.14 -10.49 -10.20
C LEU A 157 -6.70 -11.66 -9.31
N HIS A 158 -6.00 -12.63 -9.90
CA HIS A 158 -5.26 -13.63 -9.15
C HIS A 158 -3.79 -13.22 -9.00
N ILE A 159 -3.29 -13.28 -7.77
CA ILE A 159 -1.89 -13.09 -7.43
C ILE A 159 -1.43 -14.27 -6.60
N GLU A 160 -0.36 -14.93 -7.06
CA GLU A 160 0.32 -16.01 -6.35
C GLU A 160 1.62 -15.51 -5.72
N ILE A 161 1.86 -15.89 -4.46
CA ILE A 161 3.17 -15.72 -3.81
C ILE A 161 3.67 -17.07 -3.30
N SER A 162 4.63 -17.65 -4.01
CA SER A 162 5.29 -18.87 -3.56
C SER A 162 6.43 -18.55 -2.59
N ILE A 163 6.44 -19.19 -1.42
CA ILE A 163 7.43 -19.01 -0.35
C ILE A 163 7.94 -20.39 0.06
N ILE A 164 9.25 -20.58 0.03
CA ILE A 164 9.86 -21.83 0.52
C ILE A 164 9.98 -21.71 2.04
N SER A 165 9.40 -22.65 2.78
CA SER A 165 9.47 -22.67 4.24
C SER A 165 9.70 -24.07 4.76
N GLN A 166 10.47 -24.17 5.84
CA GLN A 166 10.59 -25.39 6.61
C GLN A 166 9.47 -25.41 7.66
N ILE A 167 8.54 -26.36 7.53
CA ILE A 167 7.52 -26.59 8.56
C ILE A 167 8.12 -27.59 9.56
N GLU A 168 8.35 -27.13 10.80
CA GLU A 168 9.07 -27.90 11.84
C GLU A 168 8.48 -29.30 12.06
N GLU A 169 7.15 -29.46 12.00
CA GLU A 169 6.47 -30.75 12.22
C GLU A 169 6.89 -31.86 11.26
N LYS A 170 7.41 -31.53 10.07
CA LYS A 170 7.78 -32.52 9.04
C LYS A 170 9.26 -32.56 8.70
N ASN A 171 10.07 -31.62 9.22
CA ASN A 171 11.48 -31.47 8.84
C ASN A 171 11.72 -31.41 7.31
N GLU A 172 10.69 -31.02 6.56
CA GLU A 172 10.67 -30.94 5.09
C GLU A 172 10.47 -29.49 4.66
N PHE A 173 11.19 -29.10 3.61
CA PHE A 173 10.93 -27.84 2.92
C PHE A 173 9.63 -27.97 2.12
N ASN A 174 8.62 -27.24 2.55
CA ASN A 174 7.35 -27.10 1.86
C ASN A 174 7.32 -25.75 1.13
N VAL A 175 6.72 -25.75 -0.06
CA VAL A 175 6.39 -24.51 -0.75
C VAL A 175 5.02 -24.10 -0.24
N VAL A 176 4.96 -22.99 0.48
CA VAL A 176 3.70 -22.34 0.85
C VAL A 176 3.39 -21.33 -0.24
N ILE A 177 2.33 -21.59 -0.97
CA ILE A 177 1.80 -20.71 -2.00
C ILE A 177 0.67 -19.90 -1.37
N LEU A 178 0.79 -18.57 -1.35
CA LEU A 178 -0.30 -17.68 -0.96
C LEU A 178 -1.10 -17.27 -2.19
N ASP A 179 -2.39 -17.56 -2.17
CA ASP A 179 -3.34 -17.22 -3.23
C ASP A 179 -4.14 -16.00 -2.78
N ILE A 180 -4.05 -14.92 -3.54
CA ILE A 180 -4.74 -13.67 -3.21
C ILE A 180 -5.65 -13.29 -4.37
N LEU A 181 -6.92 -13.07 -4.03
CA LEU A 181 -7.96 -12.64 -4.94
C LEU A 181 -8.28 -11.18 -4.68
N ILE A 182 -8.14 -10.33 -5.70
CA ILE A 182 -8.28 -8.88 -5.57
C ILE A 182 -9.32 -8.41 -6.60
N ASP A 183 -10.26 -7.56 -6.18
CA ASP A 183 -11.09 -6.84 -7.13
C ASP A 183 -10.24 -5.76 -7.81
N ALA A 184 -10.07 -5.88 -9.13
CA ALA A 184 -9.29 -4.98 -9.95
C ALA A 184 -9.78 -3.52 -9.87
N ILE A 185 -11.08 -3.30 -9.66
CA ILE A 185 -11.68 -1.97 -9.69
C ILE A 185 -11.44 -1.26 -8.37
N SER A 186 -11.83 -1.88 -7.25
CA SER A 186 -11.67 -1.27 -5.92
C SER A 186 -10.29 -1.49 -5.30
N LEU A 187 -9.48 -2.40 -5.84
CA LEU A 187 -8.24 -2.90 -5.21
C LEU A 187 -8.46 -3.45 -3.80
N ASN A 188 -9.70 -3.84 -3.47
CA ASN A 188 -9.97 -4.60 -2.26
C ASN A 188 -9.54 -6.04 -2.46
N ILE A 189 -8.88 -6.59 -1.44
CA ILE A 189 -8.72 -8.04 -1.36
C ILE A 189 -10.11 -8.62 -1.07
N ILE A 190 -10.47 -9.67 -1.79
CA ILE A 190 -11.77 -10.35 -1.73
C ILE A 190 -11.64 -11.69 -1.03
N ASN A 191 -10.53 -12.39 -1.29
CA ASN A 191 -10.20 -13.62 -0.61
C ASN A 191 -8.68 -13.81 -0.54
N SER A 192 -8.23 -14.54 0.46
CA SER A 192 -6.87 -15.06 0.51
C SER A 192 -6.85 -16.46 1.11
N ASP A 193 -6.03 -17.31 0.54
CA ASP A 193 -5.81 -18.66 1.02
C ASP A 193 -4.36 -19.08 0.82
N TYR A 194 -4.01 -20.28 1.28
CA TYR A 194 -2.71 -20.86 0.99
C TYR A 194 -2.80 -22.33 0.56
N ILE A 195 -1.75 -22.77 -0.13
CA ILE A 195 -1.55 -24.15 -0.57
C ILE A 195 -0.15 -24.57 -0.10
N THR A 196 -0.03 -25.73 0.54
CA THR A 196 1.26 -26.28 0.98
C THR A 196 1.83 -27.33 0.03
N ASP A 197 1.06 -27.71 -1.00
CA ASP A 197 1.46 -28.69 -2.01
C ASP A 197 2.24 -28.05 -3.15
N LYS A 198 3.15 -28.84 -3.75
CA LYS A 198 3.97 -28.44 -4.90
C LYS A 198 3.15 -28.18 -6.18
N PHE A 199 1.88 -28.59 -6.22
CA PHE A 199 1.03 -28.47 -7.40
C PHE A 199 -0.20 -27.62 -7.09
N TYR A 200 -0.22 -26.41 -7.65
CA TYR A 200 -1.38 -25.55 -7.63
C TYR A 200 -2.58 -26.24 -8.33
N ASN A 201 -3.75 -26.27 -7.67
CA ASN A 201 -4.98 -26.79 -8.27
C ASN A 201 -5.95 -25.65 -8.61
N ILE A 202 -6.07 -25.35 -9.91
CA ILE A 202 -7.04 -24.37 -10.44
C ILE A 202 -8.49 -24.67 -10.01
N GLU A 203 -8.85 -25.91 -9.66
CA GLU A 203 -10.19 -26.18 -9.11
C GLU A 203 -10.41 -25.55 -7.74
N LYS A 204 -9.39 -25.52 -6.88
CA LYS A 204 -9.48 -24.86 -5.57
C LYS A 204 -9.75 -23.37 -5.77
N PHE A 205 -9.04 -22.76 -6.71
CA PHE A 205 -9.22 -21.38 -7.10
C PHE A 205 -10.59 -21.09 -7.73
N ILE A 206 -11.03 -21.94 -8.65
CA ILE A 206 -12.38 -21.85 -9.23
C ILE A 206 -13.43 -21.93 -8.13
N ASN A 207 -13.28 -22.85 -7.16
CA ASN A 207 -14.19 -22.94 -6.04
C ASN A 207 -14.18 -21.67 -5.17
N MET A 208 -13.01 -21.09 -4.93
CA MET A 208 -12.86 -19.82 -4.20
C MET A 208 -13.54 -18.64 -4.91
N THR A 209 -13.67 -18.70 -6.25
CA THR A 209 -14.27 -17.62 -7.05
C THR A 209 -15.76 -17.82 -7.35
N ARG A 210 -16.32 -19.01 -7.14
CA ARG A 210 -17.73 -19.31 -7.49
C ARG A 210 -18.76 -18.47 -6.74
N SER A 211 -18.49 -18.08 -5.50
CA SER A 211 -19.39 -17.24 -4.71
C SER A 211 -19.36 -15.76 -5.11
N VAL A 212 -18.35 -15.34 -5.86
CA VAL A 212 -18.03 -13.93 -6.14
C VAL A 212 -18.05 -13.60 -7.64
N ASN A 213 -17.97 -14.59 -8.52
CA ASN A 213 -17.75 -14.40 -9.95
C ASN A 213 -18.88 -14.96 -10.82
N ASN A 214 -20.11 -14.49 -10.61
CA ASN A 214 -21.29 -14.99 -11.30
C ASN A 214 -21.52 -14.38 -12.69
N GLY A 215 -20.43 -14.21 -13.47
CA GLY A 215 -20.44 -13.51 -14.76
C GLY A 215 -19.21 -12.64 -15.00
N GLY A 216 -18.49 -12.29 -13.93
CA GLY A 216 -17.25 -11.52 -13.99
C GLY A 216 -16.05 -12.27 -14.59
N VAL A 217 -14.90 -11.61 -14.61
CA VAL A 217 -13.72 -12.03 -15.38
C VAL A 217 -12.53 -12.31 -14.46
N LEU A 218 -11.87 -13.45 -14.65
CA LEU A 218 -10.64 -13.81 -13.94
C LEU A 218 -9.41 -13.37 -14.74
N ILE A 219 -8.57 -12.54 -14.14
CA ILE A 219 -7.28 -12.13 -14.70
C ILE A 219 -6.19 -12.97 -14.03
N LEU A 220 -5.50 -13.78 -14.83
CA LEU A 220 -4.59 -14.84 -14.39
C LEU A 220 -3.18 -14.63 -14.95
N GLU A 221 -2.21 -15.18 -14.25
CA GLU A 221 -0.80 -15.12 -14.65
C GLU A 221 -0.41 -16.22 -15.65
N SER A 222 0.78 -16.08 -16.24
CA SER A 222 1.22 -16.97 -17.31
C SER A 222 1.38 -18.43 -16.92
N GLY A 223 1.58 -18.75 -15.64
CA GLY A 223 1.58 -20.13 -15.13
C GLY A 223 0.25 -20.87 -15.38
N PHE A 224 -0.85 -20.14 -15.58
CA PHE A 224 -2.17 -20.71 -15.82
C PHE A 224 -2.43 -21.05 -17.29
N ASN A 225 -1.56 -20.60 -18.21
CA ASN A 225 -1.70 -20.85 -19.63
C ASN A 225 -1.29 -22.29 -20.01
N THR A 226 -2.09 -23.26 -19.57
CA THR A 226 -1.95 -24.67 -19.94
C THR A 226 -3.24 -25.18 -20.60
N PRO A 227 -3.16 -26.12 -21.55
CA PRO A 227 -4.35 -26.70 -22.17
C PRO A 227 -5.35 -27.27 -21.14
N LYS A 228 -4.85 -27.90 -20.07
CA LYS A 228 -5.65 -28.45 -18.99
C LYS A 228 -6.42 -27.36 -18.22
N ASN A 229 -5.76 -26.27 -17.88
CA ASN A 229 -6.38 -25.17 -17.14
C ASN A 229 -7.41 -24.43 -18.00
N ILE A 230 -7.07 -24.11 -19.26
CA ILE A 230 -7.99 -23.49 -20.21
C ILE A 230 -9.24 -24.36 -20.41
N GLN A 231 -9.08 -25.68 -20.58
CA GLN A 231 -10.22 -26.59 -20.72
C GLN A 231 -11.11 -26.57 -19.47
N LYS A 232 -10.53 -26.54 -18.26
CA LYS A 232 -11.29 -26.43 -17.01
C LYS A 232 -12.05 -25.12 -16.91
N LEU A 233 -11.42 -23.98 -17.21
CA LEU A 233 -12.06 -22.67 -17.20
C LEU A 233 -13.24 -22.62 -18.19
N MET A 234 -13.02 -23.08 -19.43
CA MET A 234 -14.06 -23.14 -20.45
C MET A 234 -15.21 -24.08 -20.07
N LYS A 235 -14.93 -25.27 -19.48
CA LYS A 235 -15.96 -26.22 -19.04
C LYS A 235 -16.84 -25.66 -17.92
N ASN A 236 -16.28 -24.80 -17.07
CA ASN A 236 -17.00 -24.14 -15.98
C ASN A 236 -17.64 -22.80 -16.42
N ASN A 237 -17.64 -22.46 -17.71
CA ASN A 237 -18.15 -21.19 -18.24
C ASN A 237 -17.54 -19.94 -17.57
N ILE A 238 -16.25 -19.99 -17.26
CA ILE A 238 -15.56 -18.89 -16.60
C ILE A 238 -14.97 -17.96 -17.66
N ASN A 239 -15.25 -16.66 -17.55
CA ASN A 239 -14.60 -15.63 -18.35
C ASN A 239 -13.19 -15.36 -17.82
N PHE A 240 -12.19 -15.28 -18.69
CA PHE A 240 -10.81 -15.11 -18.26
C PHE A 240 -9.95 -14.28 -19.22
N ILE A 241 -8.90 -13.70 -18.66
CA ILE A 241 -7.76 -13.11 -19.35
C ILE A 241 -6.50 -13.72 -18.70
N ILE A 242 -5.70 -14.46 -19.45
CA ILE A 242 -4.45 -15.07 -18.99
C ILE A 242 -3.28 -14.35 -19.64
N GLU A 243 -2.32 -13.89 -18.85
CA GLU A 243 -1.05 -13.37 -19.37
C GLU A 243 -0.28 -14.47 -20.11
N GLY A 244 0.30 -14.17 -21.28
CA GLY A 244 1.20 -15.08 -22.00
C GLY A 244 2.66 -14.75 -21.71
N ASN A 245 3.51 -15.78 -21.71
CA ASN A 245 4.97 -15.60 -21.63
C ASN A 245 5.64 -15.66 -23.01
N GLU A 246 6.96 -15.45 -23.08
CA GLU A 246 7.71 -15.50 -24.35
C GLU A 246 7.57 -16.85 -25.08
N ASN A 247 7.50 -17.97 -24.34
CA ASN A 247 7.31 -19.29 -24.95
C ASN A 247 5.94 -19.40 -25.61
N ASP A 248 4.92 -18.74 -25.08
CA ASP A 248 3.58 -18.74 -25.66
C ASP A 248 3.53 -17.94 -26.97
N ILE A 249 4.28 -16.84 -27.05
CA ILE A 249 4.47 -16.07 -28.28
C ILE A 249 5.14 -16.94 -29.35
N ILE A 250 6.16 -17.72 -28.98
CA ILE A 250 6.85 -18.67 -29.88
C ILE A 250 5.90 -19.78 -30.35
N LYS A 251 5.04 -20.32 -29.47
CA LYS A 251 4.03 -21.31 -29.88
C LYS A 251 3.06 -20.73 -30.92
N ILE A 252 2.61 -19.49 -30.73
CA ILE A 252 1.73 -18.79 -31.68
C ILE A 252 2.44 -18.55 -33.01
N LYS A 253 3.70 -18.11 -32.98
CA LYS A 253 4.55 -17.99 -34.17
C LYS A 253 4.52 -19.27 -35.01
N ASN A 254 4.85 -20.39 -34.39
CA ASN A 254 4.98 -21.68 -35.06
C ASN A 254 3.63 -22.17 -35.58
N ARG A 255 2.56 -21.94 -34.80
CA ARG A 255 1.20 -22.36 -35.17
C ARG A 255 0.66 -21.62 -36.39
N PHE A 256 0.91 -20.32 -36.50
CA PHE A 256 0.49 -19.51 -37.65
C PHE A 256 1.55 -19.38 -38.74
N LYS A 257 2.71 -20.03 -38.59
CA LYS A 257 3.86 -19.95 -39.51
C LYS A 257 4.25 -18.50 -39.85
N MET A 258 4.31 -17.65 -38.83
CA MET A 258 4.57 -16.21 -39.00
C MET A 258 6.05 -15.90 -38.82
N GLU A 259 6.62 -15.12 -39.74
CA GLU A 259 7.97 -14.54 -39.59
C GLU A 259 7.95 -13.14 -38.98
N LYS A 260 6.84 -12.42 -39.18
CA LYS A 260 6.57 -11.07 -38.70
C LYS A 260 5.17 -10.98 -38.09
N ILE A 261 5.01 -10.12 -37.10
CA ILE A 261 3.73 -9.77 -36.49
C ILE A 261 3.32 -8.41 -37.05
N ILE A 262 2.17 -8.36 -37.72
CA ILE A 262 1.55 -7.10 -38.16
C ILE A 262 0.86 -6.48 -36.96
N LEU A 263 1.10 -5.19 -36.72
CA LEU A 263 0.54 -4.46 -35.60
C LEU A 263 -0.49 -3.44 -36.09
N TYR A 264 -1.61 -3.39 -35.39
CA TYR A 264 -2.63 -2.36 -35.48
C TYR A 264 -2.40 -1.34 -34.38
N ARG A 265 -2.74 -0.08 -34.66
CA ARG A 265 -2.63 1.03 -33.72
C ARG A 265 -4.03 1.42 -33.23
N ASP A 266 -4.18 1.56 -31.93
CA ASP A 266 -5.36 2.18 -31.31
C ASP A 266 -4.94 3.15 -30.19
N TYR A 267 -5.76 4.16 -29.90
CA TYR A 267 -5.50 5.10 -28.82
C TYR A 267 -6.17 4.65 -27.53
N ASN A 268 -5.37 4.46 -26.48
CA ASN A 268 -5.88 4.09 -25.17
C ASN A 268 -6.20 5.34 -24.36
N GLU A 269 -7.48 5.67 -24.24
CA GLU A 269 -7.95 6.86 -23.52
C GLU A 269 -7.55 6.89 -22.04
N LEU A 270 -7.47 5.72 -21.39
CA LEU A 270 -7.09 5.65 -19.99
C LEU A 270 -5.59 5.88 -19.82
N LEU A 271 -4.75 5.30 -20.67
CA LEU A 271 -3.29 5.47 -20.58
C LEU A 271 -2.78 6.72 -21.32
N LYS A 272 -3.66 7.44 -22.03
CA LYS A 272 -3.35 8.60 -22.86
C LYS A 272 -2.18 8.37 -23.84
N LYS A 273 -2.09 7.14 -24.38
CA LYS A 273 -1.05 6.74 -25.35
C LYS A 273 -1.61 5.80 -26.41
N SER A 274 -0.98 5.76 -27.58
CA SER A 274 -1.25 4.72 -28.56
C SER A 274 -0.71 3.37 -28.10
N ILE A 275 -1.44 2.31 -28.43
CA ILE A 275 -1.06 0.92 -28.23
C ILE A 275 -0.97 0.26 -29.60
N PHE A 276 0.07 -0.54 -29.76
CA PHE A 276 0.29 -1.36 -30.94
C PHE A 276 0.00 -2.82 -30.60
N PHE A 277 -0.87 -3.47 -31.36
CA PHE A 277 -1.32 -4.83 -31.04
C PHE A 277 -1.59 -5.68 -32.28
N SER A 278 -1.50 -6.99 -32.14
CA SER A 278 -2.00 -7.98 -33.10
C SER A 278 -3.01 -8.88 -32.40
N GLU A 279 -4.06 -9.27 -33.13
CA GLU A 279 -5.04 -10.24 -32.66
C GLU A 279 -5.02 -11.49 -33.54
N LYS A 280 -5.18 -12.66 -32.91
CA LYS A 280 -5.38 -13.94 -33.59
C LYS A 280 -6.46 -14.75 -32.88
N ARG A 281 -7.31 -15.43 -33.66
CA ARG A 281 -8.39 -16.27 -33.12
C ARG A 281 -8.11 -17.75 -33.37
N ILE A 282 -8.32 -18.58 -32.35
CA ILE A 282 -8.28 -20.04 -32.46
C ILE A 282 -9.50 -20.61 -31.74
N GLY A 283 -10.51 -21.03 -32.52
CA GLY A 283 -11.79 -21.45 -31.98
C GLY A 283 -12.44 -20.35 -31.15
N LYS A 284 -12.66 -20.62 -29.86
CA LYS A 284 -13.24 -19.66 -28.89
C LYS A 284 -12.21 -18.78 -28.18
N LEU A 285 -10.91 -18.94 -28.47
CA LEU A 285 -9.85 -18.19 -27.81
C LEU A 285 -9.32 -17.08 -28.72
N LEU A 286 -9.10 -15.92 -28.12
CA LEU A 286 -8.48 -14.75 -28.71
C LEU A 286 -7.09 -14.57 -28.08
N TYR A 287 -6.12 -14.36 -28.94
CA TYR A 287 -4.71 -14.17 -28.61
C TYR A 287 -4.33 -12.76 -29.00
N TYR A 288 -4.05 -11.93 -28.01
CA TYR A 288 -3.60 -10.55 -28.20
C TYR A 288 -2.10 -10.50 -27.99
N ILE A 289 -1.38 -9.84 -28.89
CA ILE A 289 0.06 -9.58 -28.78
C ILE A 289 0.24 -8.06 -28.83
N PHE A 290 0.72 -7.48 -27.74
CA PHE A 290 0.97 -6.05 -27.61
C PHE A 290 2.46 -5.76 -27.75
N TYR A 291 2.80 -4.65 -28.40
CA TYR A 291 4.16 -4.14 -28.44
C TYR A 291 4.37 -3.03 -27.42
N GLU A 292 5.46 -3.12 -26.67
CA GLU A 292 5.82 -2.19 -25.59
C GLU A 292 7.06 -1.35 -25.91
N GLY A 293 7.50 -1.28 -27.17
CA GLY A 293 8.59 -0.38 -27.54
C GLY A 293 8.14 1.07 -27.75
N ASN A 294 9.12 1.96 -27.84
CA ASN A 294 8.91 3.41 -27.97
C ASN A 294 8.80 3.90 -29.41
N GLU A 295 8.91 2.99 -30.39
CA GLU A 295 8.91 3.32 -31.81
C GLU A 295 7.53 3.02 -32.41
N ASP A 296 7.04 3.92 -33.25
CA ASP A 296 5.86 3.63 -34.07
C ASP A 296 6.28 2.60 -35.15
N VAL A 297 5.76 1.37 -35.04
CA VAL A 297 6.11 0.26 -35.93
C VAL A 297 4.86 -0.46 -36.44
N ASP A 298 4.80 -0.69 -37.74
CA ASP A 298 3.70 -1.43 -38.38
C ASP A 298 3.87 -2.95 -38.27
N PHE A 299 5.10 -3.42 -38.04
CA PHE A 299 5.39 -4.82 -37.84
C PHE A 299 6.60 -5.07 -36.96
N ILE A 300 6.66 -6.27 -36.38
CA ILE A 300 7.80 -6.74 -35.58
C ILE A 300 8.26 -8.10 -36.06
N GLU A 301 9.57 -8.23 -36.26
CA GLU A 301 10.19 -9.53 -36.46
C GLU A 301 10.23 -10.30 -35.14
N PHE A 302 9.91 -11.59 -35.19
CA PHE A 302 9.97 -12.47 -34.02
C PHE A 302 11.37 -12.61 -33.41
N LYS A 303 12.43 -12.05 -34.01
CA LYS A 303 13.75 -11.97 -33.36
C LYS A 303 13.80 -10.92 -32.24
N LYS A 304 12.81 -10.02 -32.16
CA LYS A 304 12.69 -8.94 -31.15
C LYS A 304 11.60 -9.22 -30.09
N VAL A 305 11.43 -10.48 -29.64
CA VAL A 305 10.34 -10.90 -28.71
C VAL A 305 10.32 -10.12 -27.39
N ARG A 306 11.47 -9.62 -26.91
CA ARG A 306 11.59 -8.98 -25.58
C ARG A 306 10.68 -7.78 -25.35
N ASN A 307 10.18 -7.14 -26.41
CA ASN A 307 9.27 -6.00 -26.32
C ASN A 307 7.80 -6.39 -26.58
N LEU A 308 7.49 -7.69 -26.57
CA LEU A 308 6.15 -8.20 -26.82
C LEU A 308 5.54 -8.71 -25.52
N LYS A 309 4.28 -8.32 -25.31
CA LYS A 309 3.44 -8.82 -24.23
C LYS A 309 2.26 -9.58 -24.83
N MET A 310 1.80 -10.64 -24.18
CA MET A 310 0.74 -11.47 -24.74
C MET A 310 -0.41 -11.67 -23.75
N ALA A 311 -1.62 -11.79 -24.28
CA ALA A 311 -2.84 -12.11 -23.55
C ALA A 311 -3.61 -13.21 -24.26
N ILE A 312 -4.29 -14.05 -23.49
CA ILE A 312 -5.20 -15.07 -23.99
C ILE A 312 -6.53 -14.89 -23.28
N SER A 313 -7.59 -14.78 -24.06
CA SER A 313 -8.92 -14.50 -23.52
C SER A 313 -9.97 -15.32 -24.24
N ASN A 314 -11.04 -15.70 -23.54
CA ASN A 314 -12.26 -16.20 -24.16
C ASN A 314 -13.30 -15.08 -24.41
N LEU A 315 -12.95 -13.84 -24.07
CA LEU A 315 -13.78 -12.65 -24.24
C LEU A 315 -13.45 -11.91 -25.53
N ASP A 316 -14.51 -11.61 -26.28
CA ASP A 316 -14.49 -10.74 -27.45
C ASP A 316 -14.81 -9.29 -27.01
N ILE A 317 -13.81 -8.63 -26.42
CA ILE A 317 -13.92 -7.28 -25.84
C ILE A 317 -12.79 -6.39 -26.33
N ASN A 318 -12.90 -5.09 -26.07
CA ASN A 318 -11.92 -4.11 -26.48
C ASN A 318 -10.50 -4.47 -25.98
N HIS A 319 -9.54 -4.56 -26.91
CA HIS A 319 -8.13 -4.90 -26.63
C HIS A 319 -7.44 -3.92 -25.67
N ASN A 320 -7.89 -2.65 -25.59
CA ASN A 320 -7.42 -1.69 -24.60
C ASN A 320 -7.73 -2.15 -23.16
N LEU A 321 -8.90 -2.78 -22.95
CA LEU A 321 -9.27 -3.35 -21.65
C LEU A 321 -8.43 -4.57 -21.33
N ILE A 322 -8.18 -5.44 -22.32
CA ILE A 322 -7.29 -6.61 -22.16
C ILE A 322 -5.87 -6.16 -21.77
N TYR A 323 -5.32 -5.14 -22.45
CA TYR A 323 -3.99 -4.61 -22.15
C TYR A 323 -3.92 -4.03 -20.73
N GLN A 324 -4.92 -3.26 -20.33
CA GLN A 324 -4.99 -2.68 -18.99
C GLN A 324 -5.14 -3.74 -17.90
N ALA A 325 -5.97 -4.76 -18.11
CA ALA A 325 -6.15 -5.87 -17.18
C ALA A 325 -4.81 -6.53 -16.81
N ILE A 326 -3.98 -6.84 -17.82
CA ILE A 326 -2.68 -7.47 -17.57
C ILE A 326 -1.68 -6.48 -16.96
N ASN A 327 -1.70 -5.21 -17.38
CA ASN A 327 -0.83 -4.21 -16.77
C ASN A 327 -1.16 -3.96 -15.30
N LEU A 328 -2.45 -3.97 -14.95
CA LEU A 328 -2.89 -3.87 -13.57
C LEU A 328 -2.45 -5.08 -12.77
N ARG A 329 -2.64 -6.31 -13.29
CA ARG A 329 -2.15 -7.53 -12.65
C ARG A 329 -0.64 -7.46 -12.38
N ASN A 330 0.16 -7.08 -13.38
CA ASN A 330 1.62 -7.00 -13.23
C ASN A 330 2.05 -5.89 -12.25
N PHE A 331 1.29 -4.80 -12.22
CA PHE A 331 1.49 -3.74 -11.24
C PHE A 331 1.27 -4.23 -9.81
N ILE A 332 0.18 -4.97 -9.56
CA ILE A 332 -0.14 -5.54 -8.24
C ILE A 332 0.86 -6.64 -7.87
N ASP A 333 1.21 -7.53 -8.80
CA ASP A 333 2.22 -8.57 -8.57
C ASP A 333 3.56 -7.95 -8.16
N ARG A 334 3.97 -6.85 -8.79
CA ARG A 334 5.18 -6.12 -8.39
C ARG A 334 5.07 -5.56 -6.97
N ILE A 335 3.94 -4.96 -6.59
CA ILE A 335 3.69 -4.47 -5.22
C ILE A 335 3.84 -5.60 -4.20
N VAL A 336 3.21 -6.73 -4.50
CA VAL A 336 3.12 -7.88 -3.59
C VAL A 336 4.44 -8.64 -3.53
N SER A 337 5.15 -8.77 -4.64
CA SER A 337 6.43 -9.48 -4.74
C SER A 337 7.53 -8.90 -3.85
N TYR A 338 7.50 -7.60 -3.53
CA TYR A 338 8.40 -7.01 -2.53
C TYR A 338 8.23 -7.59 -1.12
N SER A 339 7.09 -8.21 -0.82
CA SER A 339 6.84 -8.85 0.46
C SER A 339 7.52 -10.21 0.58
N LYS A 340 7.97 -10.85 -0.52
CA LYS A 340 8.50 -12.23 -0.51
C LYS A 340 9.62 -12.46 0.50
N PHE A 341 10.60 -11.55 0.57
CA PHE A 341 11.71 -11.65 1.52
C PHE A 341 11.25 -11.59 2.97
N ARG A 342 10.33 -10.68 3.29
CA ARG A 342 9.74 -10.58 4.62
C ARG A 342 8.94 -11.83 4.96
N LEU A 343 8.10 -12.29 4.04
CA LEU A 343 7.25 -13.46 4.26
C LEU A 343 8.11 -14.71 4.52
N TYR A 344 9.23 -14.85 3.81
CA TYR A 344 10.23 -15.88 4.09
C TYR A 344 10.84 -15.75 5.50
N SER A 345 11.24 -14.53 5.91
CA SER A 345 11.78 -14.29 7.25
C SER A 345 10.79 -14.57 8.39
N ASP A 346 9.49 -14.46 8.11
CA ASP A 346 8.42 -14.75 9.08
C ASP A 346 8.08 -16.24 9.16
N SER A 347 8.68 -17.10 8.33
CA SER A 347 8.43 -18.55 8.35
C SER A 347 8.70 -19.20 9.71
N VAL A 348 9.52 -18.59 10.56
CA VAL A 348 9.73 -18.99 11.97
C VAL A 348 8.44 -18.99 12.81
N TYR A 349 7.40 -18.29 12.37
CA TYR A 349 6.08 -18.27 13.03
C TYR A 349 5.16 -19.37 12.50
N TRP A 350 5.54 -20.13 11.47
CA TRP A 350 4.71 -21.11 10.78
C TRP A 350 4.89 -22.53 11.35
N ILE A 351 4.74 -22.63 12.67
CA ILE A 351 4.95 -23.87 13.42
C ILE A 351 3.90 -24.92 13.05
N ASP A 352 2.64 -24.49 12.86
CA ASP A 352 1.52 -25.34 12.49
C ASP A 352 0.55 -24.65 11.52
N SER A 353 -0.40 -25.40 10.97
CA SER A 353 -1.39 -24.89 10.01
C SER A 353 -2.19 -23.70 10.54
N ARG A 354 -2.53 -23.67 11.83
CA ARG A 354 -3.28 -22.56 12.43
C ARG A 354 -2.43 -21.30 12.50
N ALA A 355 -1.13 -21.42 12.75
CA ALA A 355 -0.25 -20.26 12.72
C ALA A 355 -0.13 -19.69 11.31
N ILE A 356 -0.08 -20.55 10.28
CA ILE A 356 -0.07 -20.16 8.86
C ILE A 356 -1.39 -19.46 8.50
N ASP A 357 -2.54 -20.03 8.83
CA ASP A 357 -3.87 -19.40 8.63
C ASP A 357 -3.90 -17.97 9.19
N GLY A 358 -3.52 -17.80 10.46
CA GLY A 358 -3.48 -16.51 11.11
C GLY A 358 -2.50 -15.55 10.45
N TYR A 359 -1.38 -16.08 9.97
CA TYR A 359 -0.39 -15.33 9.21
C TYR A 359 -0.96 -14.82 7.88
N VAL A 360 -1.65 -15.66 7.11
CA VAL A 360 -2.32 -15.23 5.88
C VAL A 360 -3.31 -14.11 6.16
N ILE A 361 -4.13 -14.24 7.21
CA ILE A 361 -5.11 -13.23 7.61
C ILE A 361 -4.44 -11.88 7.91
N ILE A 362 -3.44 -11.84 8.80
CA ILE A 362 -2.81 -10.55 9.18
C ILE A 362 -2.12 -9.87 8.00
N ASN A 363 -1.50 -10.66 7.11
CA ASN A 363 -0.87 -10.14 5.90
C ASN A 363 -1.89 -9.63 4.89
N THR A 364 -3.07 -10.24 4.85
CA THR A 364 -4.17 -9.78 4.00
C THR A 364 -4.70 -8.44 4.50
N ILE A 365 -4.90 -8.28 5.80
CA ILE A 365 -5.29 -6.98 6.40
C ILE A 365 -4.23 -5.92 6.08
N ALA A 366 -2.94 -6.24 6.29
CA ALA A 366 -1.84 -5.33 6.01
C ALA A 366 -1.75 -4.93 4.53
N LEU A 367 -1.90 -5.89 3.62
CA LEU A 367 -1.90 -5.62 2.18
C LEU A 367 -3.09 -4.75 1.79
N ASN A 368 -4.28 -5.00 2.34
CA ASN A 368 -5.45 -4.16 2.08
C ASN A 368 -5.25 -2.72 2.58
N PHE A 369 -4.59 -2.54 3.74
CA PHE A 369 -4.21 -1.21 4.23
C PHE A 369 -3.22 -0.53 3.29
N TYR A 370 -2.20 -1.25 2.81
CA TYR A 370 -1.24 -0.69 1.87
C TYR A 370 -1.90 -0.33 0.53
N LEU A 371 -2.79 -1.17 0.01
CA LEU A 371 -3.52 -0.94 -1.23
C LEU A 371 -4.46 0.28 -1.16
N SER A 372 -4.85 0.74 0.03
CA SER A 372 -5.65 1.96 0.20
C SER A 372 -4.99 3.21 -0.39
N PHE A 373 -3.66 3.33 -0.31
CA PHE A 373 -2.93 4.44 -0.92
C PHE A 373 -3.09 4.45 -2.44
N PHE A 374 -3.21 3.28 -3.05
CA PHE A 374 -3.49 3.15 -4.46
C PHE A 374 -4.97 3.41 -4.70
N ARG A 375 -5.89 2.68 -4.06
CA ARG A 375 -7.35 2.80 -4.25
C ARG A 375 -7.83 4.26 -4.31
N HIS A 376 -7.34 5.13 -3.43
CA HIS A 376 -7.76 6.53 -3.39
C HIS A 376 -7.00 7.44 -4.35
N SER A 377 -5.78 7.09 -4.78
CA SER A 377 -5.00 7.95 -5.68
C SER A 377 -5.62 8.09 -7.07
N THR A 378 -5.59 9.31 -7.61
CA THR A 378 -6.09 9.66 -8.95
C THR A 378 -5.12 9.33 -10.11
N PHE A 379 -3.89 8.90 -9.81
CA PHE A 379 -2.86 8.69 -10.83
C PHE A 379 -3.03 7.39 -11.62
N ILE A 380 -2.87 7.51 -12.92
CA ILE A 380 -2.84 6.38 -13.85
C ILE A 380 -1.40 5.85 -13.99
N HIS A 381 -1.24 4.56 -14.26
CA HIS A 381 0.03 3.93 -14.56
C HIS A 381 0.59 4.42 -15.92
N PRO A 382 1.93 4.52 -16.15
CA PRO A 382 3.06 4.22 -15.27
C PRO A 382 3.56 5.43 -14.46
N GLY A 383 3.86 5.23 -13.16
CA GLY A 383 4.40 6.28 -12.27
C GLY A 383 3.74 6.30 -10.88
N ARG A 384 2.53 5.76 -10.78
CA ARG A 384 1.77 5.64 -9.52
C ARG A 384 2.57 5.02 -8.37
N MET A 385 3.37 3.99 -8.63
CA MET A 385 4.21 3.35 -7.60
C MET A 385 5.22 4.32 -6.98
N SER A 386 6.06 4.91 -7.83
CA SER A 386 7.14 5.81 -7.40
C SER A 386 6.58 7.03 -6.66
N TYR A 387 5.40 7.50 -7.08
CA TYR A 387 4.70 8.58 -6.38
C TYR A 387 4.30 8.17 -4.96
N ILE A 388 3.62 7.03 -4.79
CA ILE A 388 3.20 6.54 -3.46
C ILE A 388 4.42 6.26 -2.58
N GLU A 389 5.49 5.67 -3.11
CA GLU A 389 6.72 5.41 -2.34
C GLU A 389 7.42 6.70 -1.91
N SER A 390 7.52 7.70 -2.80
CA SER A 390 8.05 9.02 -2.46
C SER A 390 7.20 9.70 -1.38
N LEU A 391 5.88 9.63 -1.51
CA LEU A 391 4.97 10.21 -0.52
C LEU A 391 5.14 9.55 0.85
N LEU A 392 5.16 8.22 0.91
CA LEU A 392 5.37 7.48 2.16
C LEU A 392 6.70 7.85 2.82
N LEU A 393 7.76 7.99 2.02
CA LEU A 393 9.07 8.44 2.51
C LEU A 393 8.98 9.87 3.10
N GLU A 394 8.36 10.81 2.40
CA GLU A 394 8.17 12.17 2.91
C GLU A 394 7.29 12.20 4.17
N LEU A 395 6.22 11.40 4.22
CA LEU A 395 5.34 11.26 5.38
C LEU A 395 6.07 10.66 6.59
N SER A 396 6.96 9.70 6.38
CA SER A 396 7.78 9.10 7.46
C SER A 396 8.71 10.12 8.14
N SER A 397 9.03 11.24 7.48
CA SER A 397 9.81 12.33 8.07
C SER A 397 9.00 13.23 9.02
N VAL A 398 7.67 13.17 8.95
CA VAL A 398 6.78 13.89 9.86
C VAL A 398 6.72 13.13 11.18
N ASN A 399 7.37 13.69 12.20
CA ASN A 399 7.46 13.10 13.53
C ASN A 399 6.54 13.82 14.53
N ALA A 400 6.15 13.08 15.57
CA ALA A 400 5.59 13.60 16.80
C ALA A 400 6.67 13.58 17.90
N PHE A 401 6.84 14.69 18.60
CA PHE A 401 7.82 14.88 19.66
C PHE A 401 7.12 15.00 21.00
N ILE A 402 7.59 14.24 21.99
CA ILE A 402 7.15 14.37 23.38
C ILE A 402 8.10 15.34 24.07
N ILE A 403 7.57 16.42 24.62
CA ILE A 403 8.34 17.43 25.37
C ILE A 403 7.57 17.72 26.65
N LYS A 404 8.09 17.31 27.81
CA LYS A 404 7.47 17.58 29.12
C LYS A 404 5.99 17.17 29.15
N ASP A 405 5.72 15.94 28.72
CA ASP A 405 4.40 15.32 28.63
C ASP A 405 3.43 15.93 27.59
N ASP A 406 3.81 17.02 26.91
CA ASP A 406 3.08 17.56 25.76
C ASP A 406 3.59 16.95 24.44
N ILE A 407 2.69 16.90 23.45
CA ILE A 407 3.00 16.32 22.13
C ILE A 407 2.94 17.36 21.04
N TYR A 408 4.04 17.46 20.30
CA TYR A 408 4.28 18.43 19.24
C TYR A 408 4.51 17.71 17.92
N ILE A 409 3.74 18.05 16.89
CA ILE A 409 3.91 17.45 15.56
C ILE A 409 4.74 18.37 14.70
N SER A 410 5.69 17.79 13.94
CA SER A 410 6.46 18.50 12.92
C SER A 410 5.53 19.31 12.01
N LYS A 411 5.97 20.50 11.61
CA LYS A 411 5.27 21.28 10.60
C LYS A 411 5.22 20.48 9.29
N ILE A 412 4.01 20.26 8.79
CA ILE A 412 3.78 19.57 7.52
C ILE A 412 4.05 20.58 6.38
N PRO A 413 4.99 20.33 5.46
CA PRO A 413 5.23 21.19 4.31
C PRO A 413 3.99 21.35 3.44
N GLY A 414 3.78 22.54 2.85
CA GLY A 414 2.63 22.79 1.96
C GLY A 414 2.65 21.95 0.69
N GLU A 415 3.83 21.56 0.19
CA GLU A 415 3.96 20.59 -0.89
C GLU A 415 3.46 19.20 -0.50
N LEU A 416 3.83 18.73 0.70
CA LEU A 416 3.38 17.44 1.21
C LEU A 416 1.85 17.40 1.40
N ARG A 417 1.23 18.50 1.84
CA ARG A 417 -0.24 18.62 1.90
C ARG A 417 -0.88 18.45 0.53
N ARG A 418 -0.40 19.18 -0.48
CA ARG A 418 -0.87 19.04 -1.88
C ARG A 418 -0.69 17.62 -2.41
N LYS A 419 0.41 16.94 -2.05
CA LYS A 419 0.62 15.54 -2.46
C LYS A 419 -0.33 14.55 -1.79
N MET A 420 -0.78 14.82 -0.56
CA MET A 420 -1.80 14.00 0.12
C MET A 420 -3.19 14.23 -0.47
N GLU A 421 -3.53 15.47 -0.82
CA GLU A 421 -4.83 15.84 -1.43
C GLU A 421 -5.08 15.12 -2.76
N THR A 422 -4.02 14.80 -3.53
CA THR A 422 -4.15 14.00 -4.77
C THR A 422 -4.42 12.51 -4.51
N ILE A 423 -4.23 12.04 -3.27
CA ILE A 423 -4.65 10.72 -2.82
C ILE A 423 -6.06 10.82 -2.26
N ASP A 424 -6.26 11.57 -1.20
CA ASP A 424 -7.57 11.71 -0.58
C ASP A 424 -7.59 12.99 0.27
N GLU A 425 -8.54 13.88 -0.01
CA GLU A 425 -8.71 15.14 0.72
C GLU A 425 -9.04 14.94 2.20
N SER A 426 -9.53 13.75 2.59
CA SER A 426 -9.80 13.41 3.98
C SER A 426 -8.54 13.15 4.80
N ILE A 427 -7.36 12.97 4.19
CA ILE A 427 -6.09 12.77 4.90
C ILE A 427 -5.75 14.03 5.69
N ASN A 428 -6.17 14.03 6.95
CA ASN A 428 -5.90 15.10 7.88
C ASN A 428 -4.96 14.62 8.98
N LEU A 429 -3.67 14.87 8.78
CA LEU A 429 -2.62 14.57 9.76
C LEU A 429 -2.78 15.38 11.06
N ASP A 430 -3.68 16.36 11.15
CA ASP A 430 -3.93 17.07 12.41
C ASP A 430 -5.03 16.35 13.25
N ALA A 431 -5.79 15.41 12.67
CA ALA A 431 -6.90 14.73 13.34
C ALA A 431 -6.48 13.85 14.54
N TYR A 432 -5.30 13.22 14.48
CA TYR A 432 -4.83 12.38 15.59
C TYR A 432 -4.23 13.20 16.75
N ARG A 433 -4.05 14.52 16.60
CA ARG A 433 -3.61 15.39 17.72
C ARG A 433 -4.54 15.31 18.92
N GLU A 434 -5.84 15.15 18.69
CA GLU A 434 -6.85 15.11 19.76
C GLU A 434 -6.90 13.75 20.47
N ILE A 435 -6.70 12.66 19.73
CA ILE A 435 -6.64 11.28 20.27
C ILE A 435 -5.45 11.14 21.23
N ILE A 436 -4.37 11.86 20.95
CA ILE A 436 -3.11 11.81 21.69
C ILE A 436 -3.13 12.64 23.00
N LYS A 437 -4.05 13.62 23.12
CA LYS A 437 -4.17 14.49 24.31
C LYS A 437 -5.05 13.91 25.42
N ARG A 438 -5.77 12.82 25.14
CA ARG A 438 -6.55 12.06 26.11
C ARG A 438 -5.72 10.90 26.64
#